data_AF-A0A396PWT3-F1
#
_entry.id   AF-A0A396PWT3-F1
#
_cell.length_a   1.000
_cell.length_b   1.000
_cell.length_c   1.000
_cell.angle_alpha   90.00
_cell.angle_beta   90.00
_cell.angle_gamma   90.00
#
_symmetry.space_group_name_H-M   'P 1'
#
loop_
_entity.id
_entity.type
_entity.pdbx_description
1 polymer ?
#
loop_
_entity_poly.entity_id
_entity_poly.type
_entity_poly.pdbx_seq_one_letter_code
_entity_poly.pdbx_strand_id
1 'polypeptide(L)'
;MASYGLLFGNESFELHQALLSVSKAYAARRLLDTLTATGAFIHIYGVEKIVEQAVHCMVQVYYGRKAENWLAMEHLYRTSAVHSTYTIDQELLKYFEETKTKQELFVRLLRDSLSQDGHYAQTYLLRRLLDEPVSVWILEQYQERKLRDAEAAYCLDLMNAGNLVYEELRMLYQDRTGNIIHVRPYIDYEACRRTGEASYQRAVGDRAHYLELLEECLRQIDVDDLSSQEVWELDDIFYHLESRMDLQKVIQDYHVCAGERKTVRQWMNLLAGND
;
A
#
# COMPACT_ATOMS: atom_id res chain seq x y z
N MET A 1 4.21 34.59 -38.72
CA MET A 1 3.14 34.27 -37.76
C MET A 1 2.47 33.00 -38.22
N ALA A 2 2.81 31.88 -37.60
CA ALA A 2 2.10 30.61 -37.72
C ALA A 2 1.92 30.09 -36.29
N SER A 3 0.67 29.86 -35.92
CA SER A 3 0.22 29.44 -34.60
C SER A 3 0.59 27.98 -34.34
N TYR A 4 1.59 27.76 -33.50
CA TYR A 4 1.78 26.50 -32.79
C TYR A 4 0.88 26.52 -31.55
N GLY A 5 -0.37 26.12 -31.72
CA GLY A 5 -1.32 25.95 -30.63
C GLY A 5 -2.21 24.76 -30.95
N LEU A 6 -2.35 23.86 -29.97
CA LEU A 6 -3.28 22.73 -29.90
C LEU A 6 -2.92 21.48 -30.71
N LEU A 7 -2.19 20.54 -30.08
CA LEU A 7 -2.30 19.11 -30.41
C LEU A 7 -1.94 18.16 -29.25
N PHE A 8 -1.30 18.63 -28.17
CA PHE A 8 -0.99 17.79 -27.00
C PHE A 8 -2.13 17.65 -25.96
N GLY A 9 -3.35 18.16 -26.22
CA GLY A 9 -4.42 18.24 -25.23
C GLY A 9 -5.48 17.14 -25.23
N ASN A 10 -5.78 16.52 -26.38
CA ASN A 10 -6.92 15.59 -26.50
C ASN A 10 -6.56 14.11 -26.34
N GLU A 11 -5.36 13.70 -26.78
CA GLU A 11 -4.99 12.27 -26.85
C GLU A 11 -4.88 11.64 -25.46
N SER A 12 -4.38 12.38 -24.47
CA SER A 12 -4.31 11.91 -23.07
C SER A 12 -5.69 11.81 -22.42
N PHE A 13 -6.62 12.68 -22.79
CA PHE A 13 -7.99 12.67 -22.29
C PHE A 13 -8.83 11.55 -22.94
N GLU A 14 -8.71 11.37 -24.26
CA GLU A 14 -9.37 10.29 -25.00
C GLU A 14 -8.86 8.92 -24.55
N LEU A 15 -7.55 8.78 -24.31
CA LEU A 15 -6.98 7.58 -23.70
C LEU A 15 -7.56 7.34 -22.30
N HIS A 16 -7.61 8.37 -21.44
CA HIS A 16 -8.20 8.25 -20.10
C HIS A 16 -9.66 7.80 -20.14
N GLN A 17 -10.48 8.37 -21.04
CA GLN A 17 -11.87 7.94 -21.24
C GLN A 17 -11.97 6.51 -21.78
N ALA A 18 -11.08 6.10 -22.70
CA ALA A 18 -11.05 4.73 -23.21
C ALA A 18 -10.72 3.72 -22.11
N LEU A 19 -9.78 4.06 -21.22
CA LEU A 19 -9.44 3.24 -20.04
C LEU A 19 -10.62 3.11 -19.06
N LEU A 20 -11.34 4.21 -18.78
CA LEU A 20 -12.57 4.18 -17.97
C LEU A 20 -13.71 3.40 -18.63
N SER A 21 -13.70 3.26 -19.96
CA SER A 21 -14.74 2.53 -20.70
C SER A 21 -14.49 1.02 -20.78
N VAL A 22 -13.40 0.53 -20.18
CA VAL A 22 -13.10 -0.90 -20.13
C VAL A 22 -14.19 -1.63 -19.34
N SER A 23 -14.86 -2.57 -20.01
CA SER A 23 -16.01 -3.31 -19.48
C SER A 23 -15.86 -4.83 -19.56
N LYS A 24 -14.81 -5.32 -20.24
CA LYS A 24 -14.54 -6.76 -20.39
C LYS A 24 -13.43 -7.19 -19.45
N ALA A 25 -13.65 -8.25 -18.68
CA ALA A 25 -12.69 -8.73 -17.70
C ALA A 25 -11.29 -9.05 -18.27
N TYR A 26 -11.19 -9.60 -19.48
CA TYR A 26 -9.87 -9.83 -20.11
C TYR A 26 -9.13 -8.53 -20.41
N ALA A 27 -9.85 -7.49 -20.85
CA ALA A 27 -9.26 -6.18 -21.10
C ALA A 27 -8.90 -5.47 -19.79
N ALA A 28 -9.77 -5.58 -18.77
CA ALA A 28 -9.50 -5.09 -17.41
C ALA A 28 -8.24 -5.74 -16.83
N ARG A 29 -8.08 -7.06 -16.93
CA ARG A 29 -6.88 -7.75 -16.46
C ARG A 29 -5.63 -7.25 -17.18
N ARG A 30 -5.65 -7.20 -18.51
CA ARG A 30 -4.49 -6.69 -19.29
C ARG A 30 -4.13 -5.26 -18.91
N LEU A 31 -5.13 -4.44 -18.63
CA LEU A 31 -4.92 -3.08 -18.14
C LEU A 31 -4.21 -3.10 -16.78
N LEU A 32 -4.71 -3.86 -15.82
CA LEU A 32 -4.07 -4.00 -14.49
C LEU A 32 -2.64 -4.56 -14.60
N ASP A 33 -2.42 -5.59 -15.42
CA ASP A 33 -1.09 -6.16 -15.66
C ASP A 33 -0.13 -5.09 -16.23
N THR A 34 -0.61 -4.27 -17.16
CA THR A 34 0.18 -3.20 -17.78
C THR A 34 0.51 -2.10 -16.78
N LEU A 35 -0.48 -1.66 -16.00
CA LEU A 35 -0.32 -0.66 -14.95
C LEU A 35 0.73 -1.14 -13.93
N THR A 36 0.65 -2.40 -13.52
CA THR A 36 1.54 -3.01 -12.53
C THR A 36 2.97 -3.14 -13.06
N ALA A 37 3.14 -3.72 -14.26
CA ALA A 37 4.46 -4.02 -14.82
C ALA A 37 5.29 -2.77 -15.16
N THR A 38 4.64 -1.64 -15.39
CA THR A 38 5.31 -0.38 -15.79
C THR A 38 5.41 0.63 -14.66
N GLY A 39 4.80 0.35 -13.50
CA GLY A 39 4.59 1.35 -12.44
C GLY A 39 3.74 2.54 -12.89
N ALA A 40 3.14 2.50 -14.09
CA ALA A 40 2.55 3.68 -14.74
C ALA A 40 1.32 4.23 -14.01
N PHE A 41 0.74 3.49 -13.06
CA PHE A 41 -0.37 4.00 -12.26
C PHE A 41 0.00 5.28 -11.51
N ILE A 42 1.26 5.49 -11.10
CA ILE A 42 1.69 6.72 -10.42
C ILE A 42 1.63 7.97 -11.32
N HIS A 43 1.59 7.78 -12.65
CA HIS A 43 1.62 8.87 -13.64
C HIS A 43 0.25 9.12 -14.30
N ILE A 44 -0.78 8.34 -13.97
CA ILE A 44 -2.10 8.45 -14.60
C ILE A 44 -3.03 9.22 -13.67
N TYR A 45 -3.46 10.40 -14.13
CA TYR A 45 -4.50 11.17 -13.44
C TYR A 45 -5.77 10.32 -13.27
N GLY A 46 -6.31 10.27 -12.06
CA GLY A 46 -7.54 9.52 -11.77
C GLY A 46 -7.42 8.00 -11.91
N VAL A 47 -6.21 7.44 -11.79
CA VAL A 47 -5.98 5.99 -11.89
C VAL A 47 -6.85 5.16 -10.96
N GLU A 48 -7.21 5.71 -9.80
CA GLU A 48 -8.08 5.07 -8.81
C GLU A 48 -9.42 4.64 -9.44
N LYS A 49 -10.01 5.50 -10.28
CA LYS A 49 -11.28 5.23 -10.99
C LYS A 49 -11.11 4.18 -12.08
N ILE A 50 -9.95 4.17 -12.73
CA ILE A 50 -9.61 3.17 -13.74
C ILE A 50 -9.46 1.79 -13.08
N VAL A 51 -8.77 1.75 -11.93
CA VAL A 51 -8.59 0.53 -11.15
C VAL A 51 -9.93 0.05 -10.58
N GLU A 52 -10.74 0.93 -9.98
CA GLU A 52 -12.10 0.61 -9.50
C GLU A 52 -12.94 -0.05 -10.59
N GLN A 53 -12.99 0.54 -11.79
CA GLN A 53 -13.72 -0.01 -12.92
C GLN A 53 -13.18 -1.38 -13.34
N ALA A 54 -11.85 -1.54 -13.40
CA ALA A 54 -11.21 -2.81 -13.74
C ALA A 54 -11.49 -3.89 -12.68
N VAL A 55 -11.42 -3.54 -11.39
CA VAL A 55 -11.75 -4.40 -10.25
C VAL A 55 -13.19 -4.90 -10.36
N HIS A 56 -14.14 -3.99 -10.58
CA HIS A 56 -15.55 -4.32 -10.73
C HIS A 56 -15.78 -5.34 -11.87
N CYS A 57 -15.12 -5.16 -13.04
CA CYS A 57 -15.17 -6.16 -14.11
C CYS A 57 -14.60 -7.53 -13.70
N MET A 58 -13.58 -7.55 -12.86
CA MET A 58 -12.92 -8.79 -12.40
C MET A 58 -13.75 -9.54 -11.36
N VAL A 59 -14.48 -8.85 -10.49
CA VAL A 59 -15.45 -9.44 -9.55
C VAL A 59 -16.54 -10.19 -10.32
N GLN A 60 -17.15 -9.53 -11.31
CA GLN A 60 -18.31 -10.07 -12.04
C GLN A 60 -18.06 -11.42 -12.70
N VAL A 61 -16.82 -11.72 -13.10
CA VAL A 61 -16.47 -12.98 -13.77
C VAL A 61 -15.71 -13.96 -12.86
N TYR A 62 -15.57 -13.66 -11.57
CA TYR A 62 -14.67 -14.37 -10.66
C TYR A 62 -14.91 -15.88 -10.65
N TYR A 63 -16.16 -16.34 -10.50
CA TYR A 63 -16.46 -17.78 -10.44
C TYR A 63 -16.10 -18.54 -11.74
N GLY A 64 -16.04 -17.86 -12.88
CA GLY A 64 -15.63 -18.46 -14.16
C GLY A 64 -14.12 -18.45 -14.40
N ARG A 65 -13.35 -17.66 -13.63
CA ARG A 65 -11.90 -17.44 -13.83
C ARG A 65 -11.13 -17.26 -12.51
N LYS A 66 -11.53 -17.96 -11.44
CA LYS A 66 -11.03 -17.73 -10.08
C LYS A 66 -9.50 -17.67 -10.01
N ALA A 67 -8.81 -18.69 -10.52
CA ALA A 67 -7.35 -18.80 -10.37
C ALA A 67 -6.60 -17.64 -11.04
N GLU A 68 -6.94 -17.31 -12.29
CA GLU A 68 -6.25 -16.24 -13.04
C GLU A 68 -6.54 -14.86 -12.46
N ASN A 69 -7.81 -14.60 -12.09
CA ASN A 69 -8.19 -13.30 -11.54
C ASN A 69 -7.61 -13.09 -10.15
N TRP A 70 -7.62 -14.13 -9.31
CA TRP A 70 -7.09 -14.05 -7.96
C TRP A 70 -5.59 -13.75 -7.97
N LEU A 71 -4.80 -14.44 -8.82
CA LEU A 71 -3.36 -14.18 -8.95
C LEU A 71 -3.05 -12.77 -9.46
N ALA A 72 -3.82 -12.25 -10.43
CA ALA A 72 -3.64 -10.90 -10.92
C ALA A 72 -3.93 -9.85 -9.83
N MET A 73 -4.99 -10.04 -9.06
CA MET A 73 -5.36 -9.12 -7.98
C MET A 73 -4.39 -9.21 -6.80
N GLU A 74 -3.87 -10.39 -6.48
CA GLU A 74 -2.82 -10.58 -5.47
C GLU A 74 -1.54 -9.82 -5.87
N HIS A 75 -1.11 -9.97 -7.13
CA HIS A 75 0.08 -9.30 -7.64
C HIS A 75 -0.09 -7.77 -7.64
N LEU A 76 -1.26 -7.28 -8.05
CA LEU A 76 -1.59 -5.87 -8.02
C LEU A 76 -1.61 -5.34 -6.58
N TYR A 77 -2.17 -6.08 -5.62
CA TYR A 77 -2.19 -5.68 -4.21
C TYR A 77 -0.80 -5.55 -3.60
N ARG A 78 0.09 -6.50 -3.89
CA ARG A 78 1.50 -6.42 -3.46
C ARG A 78 2.19 -5.20 -4.05
N THR A 79 1.93 -4.91 -5.32
CA THR A 79 2.59 -3.81 -6.02
C THR A 79 2.03 -2.46 -5.58
N SER A 80 0.71 -2.27 -5.49
CA SER A 80 0.10 -0.99 -5.10
C SER A 80 0.53 -0.53 -3.70
N ALA A 81 0.72 -1.48 -2.78
CA ALA A 81 1.16 -1.19 -1.43
C ALA A 81 2.56 -0.59 -1.36
N VAL A 82 3.50 -1.04 -2.23
CA VAL A 82 4.86 -0.47 -2.33
C VAL A 82 4.81 0.99 -2.79
N HIS A 83 3.76 1.37 -3.51
CA HIS A 83 3.58 2.69 -4.07
C HIS A 83 2.59 3.56 -3.29
N SER A 84 2.18 3.18 -2.09
CA SER A 84 1.35 3.99 -1.18
C SER A 84 0.06 4.55 -1.78
N THR A 85 -0.52 3.91 -2.80
CA THR A 85 -1.79 4.34 -3.38
C THR A 85 -2.97 3.82 -2.55
N TYR A 86 -3.20 4.45 -1.40
CA TYR A 86 -4.23 4.05 -0.42
C TYR A 86 -5.61 3.79 -1.05
N THR A 87 -6.02 4.61 -2.02
CA THR A 87 -7.32 4.46 -2.69
C THR A 87 -7.38 3.19 -3.55
N ILE A 88 -6.28 2.81 -4.20
CA ILE A 88 -6.20 1.54 -4.95
C ILE A 88 -6.28 0.36 -3.99
N ASP A 89 -5.57 0.42 -2.85
CA ASP A 89 -5.59 -0.65 -1.86
C ASP A 89 -7.01 -0.93 -1.35
N GLN A 90 -7.82 0.11 -1.12
CA GLN A 90 -9.22 -0.05 -0.71
C GLN A 90 -10.06 -0.80 -1.75
N GLU A 91 -9.92 -0.49 -3.03
CA GLU A 91 -10.65 -1.18 -4.09
C GLU A 91 -10.23 -2.65 -4.21
N LEU A 92 -8.94 -2.95 -4.00
CA LEU A 92 -8.45 -4.32 -3.97
C LEU A 92 -8.95 -5.09 -2.75
N LEU A 93 -9.00 -4.47 -1.58
CA LEU A 93 -9.58 -5.10 -0.38
C LEU A 93 -11.06 -5.43 -0.59
N LYS A 94 -11.84 -4.54 -1.21
CA LYS A 94 -13.24 -4.82 -1.58
C LYS A 94 -13.35 -6.04 -2.50
N TYR A 95 -12.46 -6.18 -3.48
CA TYR A 95 -12.43 -7.38 -4.33
C TYR A 95 -12.28 -8.67 -3.51
N PHE A 96 -11.33 -8.71 -2.58
CA PHE A 96 -11.10 -9.89 -1.75
C PHE A 96 -12.24 -10.16 -0.76
N GLU A 97 -12.94 -9.12 -0.30
CA GLU A 97 -14.15 -9.24 0.51
C GLU A 97 -15.32 -9.82 -0.31
N GLU A 98 -15.62 -9.23 -1.47
CA GLU A 98 -16.73 -9.64 -2.34
C GLU A 98 -16.55 -11.07 -2.88
N THR A 99 -15.30 -11.45 -3.16
CA THR A 99 -14.95 -12.80 -3.62
C THR A 99 -14.73 -13.81 -2.47
N LYS A 100 -14.83 -13.36 -1.21
CA LYS A 100 -14.60 -14.17 0.01
C LYS A 100 -13.23 -14.85 0.03
N THR A 101 -12.19 -14.14 -0.38
CA THR A 101 -10.81 -14.64 -0.43
C THR A 101 -9.81 -13.81 0.37
N LYS A 102 -10.28 -12.89 1.21
CA LYS A 102 -9.43 -12.07 2.08
C LYS A 102 -8.56 -12.91 3.03
N GLN A 103 -9.12 -13.96 3.63
CA GLN A 103 -8.36 -14.89 4.48
C GLN A 103 -7.33 -15.71 3.68
N GLU A 104 -7.69 -16.11 2.44
CA GLU A 104 -6.78 -16.83 1.53
C GLU A 104 -5.56 -15.97 1.20
N LEU A 105 -5.78 -14.67 0.91
CA LEU A 105 -4.73 -13.69 0.70
C LEU A 105 -3.87 -13.49 1.95
N PHE A 106 -4.49 -13.33 3.12
CA PHE A 106 -3.77 -13.14 4.39
C PHE A 106 -2.82 -14.29 4.68
N VAL A 107 -3.27 -15.55 4.56
CA VAL A 107 -2.43 -16.72 4.82
C VAL A 107 -1.25 -16.81 3.85
N ARG A 108 -1.47 -16.48 2.58
CA ARG A 108 -0.40 -16.51 1.59
C ARG A 108 0.68 -15.49 1.94
N LEU A 109 0.29 -14.25 2.20
CA LEU A 109 1.20 -13.19 2.61
C LEU A 109 1.90 -13.52 3.94
N LEU A 110 1.19 -14.10 4.90
CA LEU A 110 1.76 -14.50 6.18
C LEU A 110 2.86 -15.53 6.01
N ARG A 111 2.62 -16.56 5.19
CA ARG A 111 3.61 -17.61 4.95
C ARG A 111 4.80 -17.12 4.14
N ASP A 112 4.55 -16.28 3.14
CA ASP A 112 5.62 -15.66 2.37
C ASP A 112 6.52 -14.83 3.30
N SER A 113 5.93 -14.08 4.23
CA SER A 113 6.65 -13.19 5.16
C SER A 113 7.53 -13.95 6.14
N LEU A 114 7.19 -15.20 6.44
CA LEU A 114 7.99 -16.07 7.31
C LEU A 114 9.03 -16.90 6.55
N SER A 115 9.03 -16.84 5.21
CA SER A 115 9.88 -17.67 4.35
C SER A 115 11.00 -16.92 3.62
N GLN A 116 10.91 -15.59 3.54
CA GLN A 116 11.85 -14.72 2.81
C GLN A 116 12.57 -13.75 3.75
N ASP A 117 13.84 -13.44 3.44
CA ASP A 117 14.54 -12.27 3.97
C ASP A 117 13.89 -11.00 3.38
N GLY A 118 12.90 -10.46 4.09
CA GLY A 118 12.07 -9.34 3.61
C GLY A 118 10.82 -9.10 4.48
N HIS A 119 10.97 -9.25 5.80
CA HIS A 119 9.87 -9.29 6.77
C HIS A 119 8.99 -8.00 6.78
N TYR A 120 9.56 -6.86 6.42
CA TYR A 120 8.96 -5.56 6.71
C TYR A 120 7.96 -5.06 5.64
N ALA A 121 8.24 -5.21 4.34
CA ALA A 121 7.27 -4.87 3.29
C ALA A 121 5.97 -5.68 3.42
N GLN A 122 6.08 -6.93 3.91
CA GLN A 122 4.93 -7.80 4.12
C GLN A 122 4.13 -7.47 5.38
N THR A 123 4.75 -6.83 6.38
CA THR A 123 4.05 -6.34 7.59
C THR A 123 2.96 -5.32 7.21
N TYR A 124 3.30 -4.35 6.34
CA TYR A 124 2.35 -3.34 5.91
C TYR A 124 1.14 -3.95 5.17
N LEU A 125 1.40 -4.87 4.25
CA LEU A 125 0.36 -5.63 3.54
C LEU A 125 -0.57 -6.38 4.49
N LEU A 126 0.00 -7.13 5.44
CA LEU A 126 -0.77 -7.93 6.38
C LEU A 126 -1.63 -7.08 7.31
N ARG A 127 -1.12 -5.95 7.79
CA ARG A 127 -1.87 -5.06 8.70
C ARG A 127 -3.14 -4.50 8.09
N ARG A 128 -3.11 -4.17 6.79
CA ARG A 128 -4.30 -3.70 6.07
C ARG A 128 -5.40 -4.76 5.95
N LEU A 129 -5.04 -6.04 6.07
CA LEU A 129 -5.98 -7.15 6.03
C LEU A 129 -6.54 -7.51 7.41
N LEU A 130 -5.92 -7.05 8.51
CA LEU A 130 -6.31 -7.37 9.89
C LEU A 130 -7.54 -6.58 10.38
N ASP A 131 -8.67 -6.80 9.72
CA ASP A 131 -9.97 -6.40 10.25
C ASP A 131 -10.50 -7.44 11.27
N GLU A 132 -11.66 -7.15 11.86
CA GLU A 132 -12.31 -8.03 12.83
C GLU A 132 -12.55 -9.45 12.25
N PRO A 133 -13.14 -9.62 11.04
CA PRO A 133 -13.31 -10.94 10.42
C PRO A 133 -12.02 -11.76 10.28
N VAL A 134 -10.93 -11.16 9.79
CA VAL A 134 -9.65 -11.86 9.63
C VAL A 134 -9.05 -12.18 11.00
N SER A 135 -9.19 -11.29 11.97
CA SER A 135 -8.67 -11.49 13.33
C SER A 135 -9.35 -12.65 14.04
N VAL A 136 -10.69 -12.72 13.99
CA VAL A 136 -11.46 -13.87 14.51
C VAL A 136 -11.03 -15.16 13.82
N TRP A 137 -10.90 -15.14 12.51
CA TRP A 137 -10.45 -16.31 11.75
C TRP A 137 -9.05 -16.80 12.19
N ILE A 138 -8.10 -15.88 12.45
CA ILE A 138 -6.76 -16.23 12.96
C ILE A 138 -6.86 -16.99 14.29
N LEU A 139 -7.67 -16.47 15.23
CA LEU A 139 -7.88 -17.12 16.52
C LEU A 139 -8.43 -18.54 16.35
N GLU A 140 -9.48 -18.71 15.54
CA GLU A 140 -10.09 -20.01 15.24
C GLU A 140 -9.06 -20.98 14.64
N GLN A 141 -8.28 -20.54 13.65
CA GLN A 141 -7.28 -21.42 13.03
C GLN A 141 -6.16 -21.81 14.01
N TYR A 142 -5.78 -20.93 14.93
CA TYR A 142 -4.76 -21.25 15.93
C TYR A 142 -5.31 -22.19 17.02
N GLN A 143 -6.55 -22.01 17.44
CA GLN A 143 -7.27 -22.94 18.32
C GLN A 143 -7.34 -24.35 17.69
N GLU A 144 -7.67 -24.43 16.41
CA GLU A 144 -7.75 -25.67 15.62
C GLU A 144 -6.38 -26.25 15.23
N ARG A 145 -5.27 -25.63 15.65
CA ARG A 145 -3.89 -26.02 15.33
C ARG A 145 -3.57 -26.04 13.82
N LYS A 146 -4.27 -25.22 13.04
CA LYS A 146 -4.02 -25.01 11.61
C LYS A 146 -3.01 -23.89 11.35
N LEU A 147 -2.80 -22.99 12.31
CA LEU A 147 -1.67 -22.06 12.34
C LEU A 147 -0.57 -22.57 13.27
N ARG A 148 0.68 -22.39 12.83
CA ARG A 148 1.90 -22.69 13.60
C ARG A 148 2.14 -21.61 14.65
N ASP A 149 2.90 -21.94 15.69
CA ASP A 149 3.22 -20.98 16.76
C ASP A 149 3.96 -19.74 16.21
N ALA A 150 4.87 -19.92 15.24
CA ALA A 150 5.54 -18.80 14.58
C ALA A 150 4.59 -17.89 13.79
N GLU A 151 3.56 -18.46 13.16
CA GLU A 151 2.52 -17.71 12.44
C GLU A 151 1.64 -16.92 13.43
N ALA A 152 1.26 -17.54 14.55
CA ALA A 152 0.48 -16.88 15.59
C ALA A 152 1.27 -15.76 16.30
N ALA A 153 2.56 -15.99 16.59
CA ALA A 153 3.45 -14.97 17.16
C ALA A 153 3.53 -13.75 16.25
N TYR A 154 3.72 -13.97 14.94
CA TYR A 154 3.78 -12.87 13.98
C TYR A 154 2.45 -12.13 13.86
N CYS A 155 1.30 -12.83 13.83
CA CYS A 155 0.00 -12.18 13.89
C CYS A 155 -0.17 -11.31 15.14
N LEU A 156 0.29 -11.77 16.31
CA LEU A 156 0.27 -10.98 17.54
C LEU A 156 1.16 -9.72 17.46
N ASP A 157 2.30 -9.79 16.77
CA ASP A 157 3.16 -8.62 16.51
C ASP A 157 2.52 -7.58 15.56
N LEU A 158 1.60 -8.02 14.70
CA LEU A 158 0.87 -7.17 13.76
C LEU A 158 -0.39 -6.55 14.40
N MET A 159 -1.02 -7.26 15.34
CA MET A 159 -2.26 -6.81 15.98
C MET A 159 -1.98 -5.72 17.04
N ASN A 160 -2.82 -4.69 17.03
CA ASN A 160 -2.85 -3.70 18.11
C ASN A 160 -3.60 -4.26 19.34
N ALA A 161 -3.26 -3.77 20.53
CA ALA A 161 -3.97 -4.12 21.78
C ALA A 161 -5.48 -3.79 21.78
N GLY A 162 -5.93 -2.90 20.88
CA GLY A 162 -7.34 -2.58 20.69
C GLY A 162 -8.11 -3.59 19.83
N ASN A 163 -7.45 -4.62 19.30
CA ASN A 163 -8.09 -5.68 18.53
C ASN A 163 -8.83 -6.64 19.49
N LEU A 164 -10.08 -6.95 19.16
CA LEU A 164 -11.00 -7.70 20.03
C LEU A 164 -10.50 -9.10 20.42
N VAL A 165 -9.72 -9.76 19.56
CA VAL A 165 -9.23 -11.12 19.82
C VAL A 165 -7.79 -11.16 20.34
N TYR A 166 -7.11 -10.02 20.43
CA TYR A 166 -5.69 -9.95 20.77
C TYR A 166 -5.38 -10.61 22.11
N GLU A 167 -6.13 -10.26 23.16
CA GLU A 167 -5.92 -10.81 24.50
C GLU A 167 -6.14 -12.33 24.55
N GLU A 168 -7.21 -12.82 23.91
CA GLU A 168 -7.51 -14.24 23.86
C GLU A 168 -6.44 -15.02 23.08
N LEU A 169 -6.04 -14.53 21.92
CA LEU A 169 -4.98 -15.13 21.12
C LEU A 169 -3.64 -15.12 21.87
N ARG A 170 -3.31 -14.03 22.58
CA ARG A 170 -2.09 -13.92 23.38
C ARG A 170 -2.06 -14.92 24.52
N MET A 171 -3.15 -15.05 25.27
CA MET A 171 -3.23 -16.03 26.36
C MET A 171 -3.09 -17.46 25.83
N LEU A 172 -3.81 -17.79 24.76
CA LEU A 172 -3.70 -19.11 24.12
C LEU A 172 -2.28 -19.41 23.63
N TYR A 173 -1.59 -18.41 23.08
CA TYR A 173 -0.20 -18.53 22.66
C TYR A 173 0.74 -18.74 23.84
N GLN A 174 0.58 -17.96 24.91
CA GLN A 174 1.37 -18.05 26.14
C GLN A 174 1.20 -19.41 26.82
N ASP A 175 -0.03 -19.90 26.94
CA ASP A 175 -0.33 -21.22 27.51
C ASP A 175 0.26 -22.36 26.69
N ARG A 176 0.28 -22.22 25.36
CA ARG A 176 0.82 -23.25 24.46
C ARG A 176 2.35 -23.29 24.44
N THR A 177 3.00 -22.12 24.42
CA THR A 177 4.44 -22.02 24.14
C THR A 177 5.29 -21.72 25.37
N GLY A 178 4.68 -21.21 26.46
CA GLY A 178 5.38 -20.67 27.62
C GLY A 178 6.08 -19.31 27.36
N ASN A 179 6.00 -18.77 26.14
CA ASN A 179 6.66 -17.52 25.77
C ASN A 179 5.76 -16.31 26.04
N ILE A 180 6.31 -15.30 26.70
CA ILE A 180 5.61 -14.05 26.99
C ILE A 180 5.76 -13.08 25.82
N ILE A 181 4.64 -12.58 25.29
CA ILE A 181 4.62 -11.48 24.32
C ILE A 181 4.26 -10.19 25.05
N HIS A 182 5.07 -9.15 24.87
CA HIS A 182 4.81 -7.83 25.43
C HIS A 182 3.74 -7.10 24.62
N VAL A 183 2.81 -6.44 25.32
CA VAL A 183 1.74 -5.67 24.69
C VAL A 183 2.32 -4.41 24.05
N ARG A 184 2.12 -4.27 22.75
CA ARG A 184 2.46 -3.03 22.04
C ARG A 184 1.46 -1.92 22.38
N PRO A 185 1.90 -0.66 22.51
CA PRO A 185 1.00 0.47 22.63
C PRO A 185 0.00 0.51 21.47
N TYR A 186 -1.25 0.85 21.76
CA TYR A 186 -2.26 1.06 20.74
C TYR A 186 -1.92 2.28 19.87
N ILE A 187 -1.99 2.10 18.55
CA ILE A 187 -1.86 3.19 17.56
C ILE A 187 -3.17 3.27 16.77
N ASP A 188 -3.81 4.44 16.79
CA ASP A 188 -4.97 4.75 15.93
C ASP A 188 -4.48 5.13 14.53
N TYR A 189 -4.24 4.12 13.69
CA TYR A 189 -3.74 4.33 12.33
C TYR A 189 -4.69 5.16 11.45
N GLU A 190 -6.00 5.12 11.68
CA GLU A 190 -6.96 5.95 10.94
C GLU A 190 -6.92 7.42 11.39
N ALA A 191 -6.72 7.70 12.68
CA ALA A 191 -6.45 9.06 13.13
C ALA A 191 -5.09 9.59 12.63
N CYS A 192 -4.04 8.77 12.68
CA CYS A 192 -2.73 9.09 12.10
C CYS A 192 -2.86 9.43 10.61
N ARG A 193 -3.59 8.61 9.84
CA ARG A 193 -3.86 8.85 8.42
C ARG A 193 -4.60 10.16 8.18
N ARG A 194 -5.70 10.41 8.89
CA ARG A 194 -6.48 11.67 8.75
C ARG A 194 -5.63 12.90 9.07
N THR A 195 -4.81 12.82 10.12
CA THR A 195 -3.89 13.89 10.52
C THR A 195 -2.82 14.13 9.46
N GLY A 196 -2.19 13.05 8.97
CA GLY A 196 -1.16 13.13 7.93
C GLY A 196 -1.71 13.63 6.60
N GLU A 197 -2.92 13.23 6.19
CA GLU A 197 -3.59 13.80 5.01
C GLU A 197 -3.76 15.31 5.14
N ALA A 198 -4.31 15.78 6.27
CA ALA A 198 -4.51 17.21 6.51
C ALA A 198 -3.19 17.99 6.63
N SER A 199 -2.11 17.35 7.08
CA SER A 199 -0.76 17.91 7.09
C SER A 199 -0.22 18.06 5.67
N TYR A 200 -0.27 16.98 4.87
CA TYR A 200 0.14 16.98 3.48
C TYR A 200 -0.62 18.02 2.63
N GLN A 201 -1.94 18.10 2.75
CA GLN A 201 -2.74 19.08 2.00
C GLN A 201 -2.34 20.53 2.31
N ARG A 202 -1.88 20.81 3.53
CA ARG A 202 -1.31 22.13 3.87
C ARG A 202 0.05 22.32 3.21
N ALA A 203 0.92 21.30 3.23
CA ALA A 203 2.25 21.35 2.64
C ALA A 203 2.23 21.57 1.11
N VAL A 204 1.26 21.01 0.40
CA VAL A 204 1.12 21.23 -1.07
C VAL A 204 0.98 22.72 -1.42
N GLY A 205 0.36 23.52 -0.54
CA GLY A 205 0.21 24.97 -0.71
C GLY A 205 1.32 25.81 -0.06
N ASP A 206 2.18 25.20 0.75
CA ASP A 206 3.23 25.88 1.52
C ASP A 206 4.58 25.18 1.31
N ARG A 207 5.37 25.77 0.39
CA ARG A 207 6.70 25.28 0.01
C ARG A 207 7.64 25.09 1.21
N ALA A 208 7.58 25.96 2.22
CA ALA A 208 8.46 25.85 3.39
C ALA A 208 8.09 24.60 4.20
N HIS A 209 6.80 24.42 4.45
CA HIS A 209 6.29 23.24 5.15
C HIS A 209 6.55 21.94 4.38
N TYR A 210 6.45 21.95 3.05
CA TYR A 210 6.77 20.80 2.20
C TYR A 210 8.24 20.36 2.33
N LEU A 211 9.17 21.32 2.33
CA LEU A 211 10.59 21.05 2.53
C LEU A 211 10.89 20.52 3.94
N GLU A 212 10.20 21.02 4.97
CA GLU A 212 10.29 20.49 6.33
C GLU A 212 9.85 19.02 6.42
N LEU A 213 8.80 18.64 5.70
CA LEU A 213 8.35 17.24 5.65
C LEU A 213 9.38 16.33 4.97
N LEU A 214 10.02 16.78 3.88
CA LEU A 214 11.10 16.01 3.25
C LEU A 214 12.32 15.85 4.19
N GLU A 215 12.66 16.89 4.95
CA GLU A 215 13.73 16.81 5.97
C GLU A 215 13.37 15.84 7.10
N GLU A 216 12.11 15.86 7.53
CA GLU A 216 11.59 14.93 8.53
C GLU A 216 11.65 13.47 8.05
N CYS A 217 11.34 13.21 6.77
CA CYS A 217 11.49 11.87 6.20
C CYS A 217 12.93 11.34 6.34
N LEU A 218 13.91 12.13 5.90
CA LEU A 218 15.33 11.78 5.99
C LEU A 218 15.74 11.49 7.44
N ARG A 219 15.26 12.31 8.39
CA ARG A 219 15.52 12.12 9.82
C ARG A 219 14.89 10.86 10.41
N GLN A 220 13.67 10.51 10.00
CA GLN A 220 12.99 9.30 10.49
C GLN A 220 13.67 8.01 10.01
N ILE A 221 14.35 8.08 8.86
CA ILE A 221 15.07 6.94 8.25
C ILE A 221 16.57 6.95 8.67
N ASP A 222 17.00 7.97 9.43
CA ASP A 222 18.38 8.16 9.91
C ASP A 222 19.43 8.24 8.77
N VAL A 223 19.10 8.99 7.71
CA VAL A 223 19.95 9.19 6.53
C VAL A 223 20.02 10.66 6.15
N ASP A 224 21.17 11.10 5.62
CA ASP A 224 21.39 12.50 5.23
C ASP A 224 20.79 12.84 3.85
N ASP A 225 20.70 11.83 2.98
CA ASP A 225 20.18 11.93 1.61
C ASP A 225 19.74 10.54 1.12
N LEU A 226 18.87 10.51 0.10
CA LEU A 226 18.39 9.28 -0.54
C LEU A 226 18.30 9.47 -2.05
N SER A 227 18.79 8.50 -2.82
CA SER A 227 18.54 8.41 -4.25
C SER A 227 17.16 7.80 -4.55
N SER A 228 16.68 7.96 -5.79
CA SER A 228 15.42 7.35 -6.20
C SER A 228 15.46 5.82 -6.11
N GLN A 229 16.62 5.21 -6.39
CA GLN A 229 16.82 3.77 -6.25
C GLN A 229 16.80 3.32 -4.80
N GLU A 230 17.43 4.06 -3.88
CA GLU A 230 17.37 3.73 -2.45
C GLU A 230 15.96 3.87 -1.89
N VAL A 231 15.17 4.85 -2.34
CA VAL A 231 13.74 4.93 -1.98
C VAL A 231 12.95 3.72 -2.51
N TRP A 232 13.31 3.17 -3.68
CA TRP A 232 12.71 1.96 -4.22
C TRP A 232 13.10 0.69 -3.45
N GLU A 233 14.36 0.60 -3.03
CA GLU A 233 14.95 -0.60 -2.41
C GLU A 233 14.76 -0.63 -0.89
N LEU A 234 14.44 0.50 -0.26
CA LEU A 234 14.10 0.57 1.15
C LEU A 234 12.67 0.07 1.37
N ASP A 235 12.54 -1.26 1.39
CA ASP A 235 11.33 -1.98 1.82
C ASP A 235 10.79 -1.50 3.19
N ASP A 236 11.65 -0.88 4.02
CA ASP A 236 11.37 -0.44 5.39
C ASP A 236 10.93 1.02 5.53
N ILE A 237 11.07 1.87 4.49
CA ILE A 237 10.72 3.30 4.60
C ILE A 237 9.26 3.46 5.04
N PHE A 238 8.35 2.70 4.44
CA PHE A 238 6.93 2.80 4.76
C PHE A 238 6.58 2.19 6.12
N TYR A 239 7.40 1.26 6.63
CA TYR A 239 7.31 0.77 7.99
C TYR A 239 7.70 1.85 9.00
N HIS A 240 8.84 2.53 8.79
CA HIS A 240 9.26 3.65 9.65
C HIS A 240 8.27 4.82 9.61
N LEU A 241 7.62 5.03 8.47
CA LEU A 241 6.66 6.11 8.26
C LEU A 241 5.20 5.67 8.47
N GLU A 242 4.91 4.49 9.01
CA GLU A 242 3.56 3.91 9.03
C GLU A 242 2.52 4.80 9.73
N SER A 243 2.95 5.56 10.75
CA SER A 243 2.10 6.52 11.47
C SER A 243 2.07 7.93 10.86
N ARG A 244 2.83 8.17 9.79
CA ARG A 244 3.12 9.49 9.20
C ARG A 244 2.78 9.52 7.71
N MET A 245 1.48 9.49 7.41
CA MET A 245 0.95 9.55 6.03
C MET A 245 1.45 10.78 5.25
N ASP A 246 1.68 11.90 5.94
CA ASP A 246 2.28 13.11 5.36
C ASP A 246 3.67 12.84 4.76
N LEU A 247 4.50 12.12 5.50
CA LEU A 247 5.85 11.75 5.09
C LEU A 247 5.84 10.75 3.92
N GLN A 248 4.92 9.76 3.96
CA GLN A 248 4.74 8.81 2.87
C GLN A 248 4.39 9.53 1.55
N LYS A 249 3.49 10.53 1.62
CA LYS A 249 3.07 11.29 0.44
C LYS A 249 4.17 12.15 -0.16
N VAL A 250 4.94 12.89 0.65
CA VAL A 250 6.02 13.73 0.11
C VAL A 250 7.17 12.90 -0.50
N ILE A 251 7.44 11.71 0.05
CA ILE A 251 8.41 10.76 -0.56
C ILE A 251 7.87 10.21 -1.87
N GLN A 252 6.57 9.91 -1.96
CA GLN A 252 5.95 9.50 -3.20
C GLN A 252 5.97 10.62 -4.26
N ASP A 253 5.71 11.87 -3.87
CA ASP A 253 5.83 13.00 -4.79
C ASP A 253 7.26 13.17 -5.30
N TYR A 254 8.27 13.07 -4.41
CA TYR A 254 9.67 13.09 -4.80
C TYR A 254 9.94 12.00 -5.84
N HIS A 255 9.47 10.79 -5.58
CA HIS A 255 9.65 9.66 -6.49
C HIS A 255 9.04 9.92 -7.88
N VAL A 256 7.85 10.51 -7.94
CA VAL A 256 7.14 10.80 -9.19
C VAL A 256 7.74 12.01 -9.92
N CYS A 257 8.12 13.05 -9.19
CA CYS A 257 8.41 14.37 -9.75
C CYS A 257 9.89 14.68 -9.91
N ALA A 258 10.77 14.12 -9.06
CA ALA A 258 12.20 14.45 -9.10
C ALA A 258 12.93 13.79 -10.29
N GLY A 259 12.40 12.66 -10.75
CA GLY A 259 12.97 11.80 -11.78
C GLY A 259 14.19 11.01 -11.28
N GLU A 260 14.53 9.91 -11.96
CA GLU A 260 15.52 8.88 -11.53
C GLU A 260 16.96 9.39 -11.26
N ARG A 261 17.27 10.64 -11.58
CA ARG A 261 18.64 11.18 -11.53
C ARG A 261 18.91 12.12 -10.36
N LYS A 262 17.92 12.42 -9.53
CA LYS A 262 18.09 13.37 -8.42
C LYS A 262 17.91 12.68 -7.09
N THR A 263 18.80 12.94 -6.14
CA THR A 263 18.58 12.58 -4.74
C THR A 263 17.51 13.49 -4.10
N VAL A 264 16.99 13.10 -2.94
CA VAL A 264 16.01 13.89 -2.17
C VAL A 264 16.58 15.29 -1.89
N ARG A 265 17.84 15.42 -1.47
CA ARG A 265 18.49 16.73 -1.25
C ARG A 265 18.59 17.55 -2.52
N GLN A 266 18.97 16.93 -3.65
CA GLN A 266 19.04 17.63 -4.93
C GLN A 266 17.67 18.15 -5.37
N TRP A 267 16.61 17.36 -5.13
CA TRP A 267 15.23 17.79 -5.36
C TRP A 267 14.83 18.95 -4.45
N MET A 268 15.10 18.87 -3.14
CA MET A 268 14.83 19.94 -2.18
C MET A 268 15.52 21.25 -2.56
N ASN A 269 16.78 21.20 -2.97
CA ASN A 269 17.53 22.38 -3.41
C ASN A 269 16.93 23.03 -4.66
N LEU A 270 16.38 22.24 -5.58
CA LEU A 270 15.69 22.76 -6.76
C LEU A 270 14.35 23.42 -6.40
N LEU A 271 13.59 22.79 -5.50
CA LEU A 271 12.34 23.37 -5.00
C LEU A 271 12.57 24.68 -4.24
N ALA A 272 13.67 24.76 -3.49
CA ALA A 272 14.08 25.96 -2.76
C ALA A 272 14.63 27.06 -3.67
N GLY A 273 15.26 26.72 -4.80
CA GLY A 273 15.94 27.64 -5.71
C GLY A 273 15.10 28.22 -6.86
N ASN A 274 13.89 27.71 -7.09
CA ASN A 274 12.95 28.27 -8.06
C ASN A 274 12.09 29.36 -7.41
N ASP A 275 12.50 30.62 -7.51
CA ASP A 275 11.68 31.81 -7.26
C ASP A 275 11.15 32.43 -8.56
#